data_AF-A0A8T3PG51-F1
#
_entry.id   AF-A0A8T3PG51-F1
#
_cell.length_a   1.000
_cell.length_b   1.000
_cell.length_c   1.000
_cell.angle_alpha   90.00
_cell.angle_beta   90.00
_cell.angle_gamma   90.00
#
_symmetry.space_group_name_H-M   'P 1'
#
loop_
_entity.id
_entity.type
_entity.pdbx_description
1 polymer ?
#
loop_
_entity_poly.entity_id
_entity_poly.type
_entity_poly.pdbx_seq_one_letter_code
_entity_poly.pdbx_strand_id
1 'polypeptide(L)'
;MHPPRGSRPALPRLASRLAAALALAAALLLPAASPAMAAGVTISAEPLLAGHVRPGAWAGVRVHLENDGPLVDGELRISGSQQGRSTFGVAVQLATGASQDHILYGQPGFFGGRFVITLVSGGATVATQDVSVTAHDAYTPTTFIVAERPEGILADIRRGATVPQSNAPVVVSIGTDDLPERIEAWAAVDRLVWQDVDSSRLSRDQLTALRTWVSAGGRLTIVGGTTATTTLGAFPAEIFPFTPDRTVDASPTDLASLLGTLPVGASA
;
A
#
# COMPACT_ATOMS: atom_id res chain seq x y z
N MET A 1 59.82 -55.50 -51.23
CA MET A 1 59.60 -54.05 -51.15
C MET A 1 58.10 -53.81 -51.02
N HIS A 2 57.67 -53.39 -49.83
CA HIS A 2 56.35 -52.81 -49.48
C HIS A 2 55.06 -53.67 -49.60
N PRO A 3 54.07 -53.48 -48.69
CA PRO A 3 53.19 -54.54 -48.16
C PRO A 3 51.76 -54.55 -48.76
N PRO A 4 50.91 -55.55 -48.41
CA PRO A 4 49.56 -55.70 -48.96
C PRO A 4 48.54 -54.72 -48.37
N ARG A 5 47.48 -54.47 -49.17
CA ARG A 5 46.33 -53.61 -48.85
C ARG A 5 45.54 -54.18 -47.67
N GLY A 6 45.52 -53.46 -46.54
CA GLY A 6 44.72 -53.80 -45.37
C GLY A 6 43.25 -53.38 -45.52
N SER A 7 42.34 -54.34 -45.40
CA SER A 7 40.90 -54.15 -45.24
C SER A 7 40.62 -53.59 -43.85
N ARG A 8 40.05 -52.39 -43.75
CA ARG A 8 39.57 -51.83 -42.47
C ARG A 8 38.19 -52.39 -42.14
N PRO A 9 37.93 -52.89 -40.92
CA PRO A 9 36.59 -53.27 -40.51
C PRO A 9 35.73 -52.01 -40.29
N ALA A 10 34.55 -51.99 -40.90
CA ALA A 10 33.53 -50.98 -40.66
C ALA A 10 32.86 -51.26 -39.30
N LEU A 11 33.21 -50.46 -38.30
CA LEU A 11 32.51 -50.45 -37.01
C LEU A 11 31.05 -49.98 -37.20
N PRO A 12 30.07 -50.59 -36.51
CA PRO A 12 28.66 -50.36 -36.77
C PRO A 12 28.21 -48.98 -36.27
N ARG A 13 27.86 -48.09 -37.21
CA ARG A 13 27.29 -46.75 -36.97
C ARG A 13 25.93 -46.74 -36.25
N LEU A 14 25.37 -47.91 -35.94
CA LEU A 14 24.11 -48.07 -35.21
C LEU A 14 24.27 -47.92 -33.70
N ALA A 15 25.42 -48.29 -33.13
CA ALA A 15 25.65 -48.21 -31.69
C ALA A 15 25.74 -46.75 -31.17
N SER A 16 26.27 -45.84 -31.98
CA SER A 16 26.42 -44.42 -31.59
C SER A 16 25.12 -43.62 -31.63
N ARG A 17 24.15 -44.02 -32.47
CA ARG A 17 22.83 -43.35 -32.54
C ARG A 17 21.92 -43.76 -31.38
N LEU A 18 22.02 -45.00 -30.91
CA LEU A 18 21.32 -45.48 -29.72
C LEU A 18 21.86 -44.86 -28.43
N ALA A 19 23.18 -44.67 -28.31
CA ALA A 19 23.77 -44.00 -27.16
C ALA A 19 23.39 -42.50 -27.07
N ALA A 20 23.32 -41.80 -28.21
CA ALA A 20 22.88 -40.40 -28.25
C ALA A 20 21.38 -40.23 -27.99
N ALA A 21 20.53 -41.17 -28.44
CA ALA A 21 19.10 -41.17 -28.15
C ALA A 21 18.80 -41.48 -26.68
N LEU A 22 19.55 -42.38 -26.03
CA LEU A 22 19.42 -42.63 -24.59
C LEU A 22 19.87 -41.44 -23.73
N ALA A 23 20.92 -40.73 -24.14
CA ALA A 23 21.38 -39.53 -23.43
C ALA A 23 20.37 -38.37 -23.52
N LEU A 24 19.68 -38.23 -24.66
CA LEU A 24 18.63 -37.21 -24.82
C LEU A 24 17.32 -37.59 -24.11
N ALA A 25 17.00 -38.88 -24.02
CA ALA A 25 15.86 -39.38 -23.24
C ALA A 25 16.10 -39.28 -21.72
N ALA A 26 17.35 -39.44 -21.26
CA ALA A 26 17.71 -39.28 -19.85
C ALA A 26 17.67 -37.81 -19.39
N ALA A 27 17.89 -36.85 -20.29
CA ALA A 27 17.80 -35.42 -19.97
C ALA A 27 16.35 -34.91 -19.79
N LEU A 28 15.34 -35.62 -20.31
CA LEU A 28 13.92 -35.28 -20.10
C LEU A 28 13.34 -35.83 -18.79
N LEU A 29 14.12 -36.62 -18.03
CA LEU A 29 13.72 -37.20 -16.75
C LEU A 29 14.36 -36.47 -15.55
N LEU A 30 15.07 -35.36 -15.78
CA LEU A 30 15.51 -34.47 -14.72
C LEU A 30 14.24 -33.84 -14.11
N PRO A 31 13.92 -34.10 -12.82
CA PRO A 31 12.82 -33.43 -12.17
C PRO A 31 13.10 -31.94 -12.22
N ALA A 32 12.19 -31.18 -12.83
CA ALA A 32 12.16 -29.74 -12.65
C ALA A 32 12.03 -29.51 -11.14
N ALA A 33 13.09 -29.01 -10.51
CA ALA A 33 13.01 -28.55 -9.13
C ALA A 33 12.02 -27.39 -9.12
N SER A 34 10.77 -27.68 -8.78
CA SER A 34 9.83 -26.64 -8.40
C SER A 34 10.49 -25.83 -7.29
N PRO A 35 10.52 -24.49 -7.35
CA PRO A 35 10.99 -23.71 -6.21
C PRO A 35 10.14 -24.16 -5.03
N ALA A 36 10.80 -24.79 -4.05
CA ALA A 36 10.16 -25.07 -2.79
C ALA A 36 9.74 -23.70 -2.24
N MET A 37 8.43 -23.44 -2.17
CA MET A 37 7.92 -22.46 -1.22
C MET A 37 8.60 -22.84 0.10
N ALA A 38 9.35 -21.93 0.70
CA ALA A 38 9.93 -22.25 2.00
C ALA A 38 8.74 -22.49 2.93
N ALA A 39 8.53 -23.76 3.28
CA ALA A 39 7.49 -24.15 4.20
C ALA A 39 7.75 -23.39 5.51
N GLY A 40 6.86 -22.45 5.84
CA GLY A 40 6.93 -21.67 7.08
C GLY A 40 6.96 -20.15 6.93
N VAL A 41 7.10 -19.57 5.72
CA VAL A 41 6.95 -18.11 5.57
C VAL A 41 5.53 -17.74 5.17
N THR A 42 4.91 -16.85 5.94
CA THR A 42 3.60 -16.26 5.65
C THR A 42 3.76 -14.77 5.35
N ILE A 43 3.08 -14.30 4.29
CA ILE A 43 2.97 -12.89 3.95
C ILE A 43 1.50 -12.49 4.07
N SER A 44 1.20 -11.51 4.90
CA SER A 44 -0.06 -10.77 4.83
C SER A 44 0.22 -9.33 4.39
N ALA A 45 -0.62 -8.79 3.53
CA ALA A 45 -0.36 -7.48 2.95
C ALA A 45 -1.67 -6.72 2.69
N GLU A 46 -1.68 -5.46 3.12
CA GLU A 46 -2.83 -4.57 3.07
C GLU A 46 -2.40 -3.23 2.47
N PRO A 47 -3.14 -2.72 1.47
CA PRO A 47 -2.82 -1.43 0.91
C PRO A 47 -3.18 -0.30 1.88
N LEU A 48 -2.32 0.72 1.95
CA LEU A 48 -2.64 1.97 2.65
C LEU A 48 -3.83 2.67 1.97
N LEU A 49 -4.41 3.67 2.65
CA LEU A 49 -5.57 4.42 2.15
C LEU A 49 -6.73 3.50 1.72
N ALA A 50 -6.94 2.40 2.44
CA ALA A 50 -7.94 1.36 2.13
C ALA A 50 -7.89 0.85 0.68
N GLY A 51 -6.72 0.89 0.04
CA GLY A 51 -6.55 0.43 -1.34
C GLY A 51 -6.98 1.41 -2.42
N HIS A 52 -7.31 2.65 -2.09
CA HIS A 52 -7.66 3.67 -3.07
C HIS A 52 -6.40 4.32 -3.65
N VAL A 53 -6.21 4.22 -4.96
CA VAL A 53 -4.98 4.64 -5.66
C VAL A 53 -5.27 5.50 -6.89
N ARG A 54 -4.26 6.21 -7.39
CA ARG A 54 -4.28 6.83 -8.73
C ARG A 54 -3.42 6.01 -9.70
N PRO A 55 -3.89 5.74 -10.94
CA PRO A 55 -3.07 5.09 -11.96
C PRO A 55 -1.73 5.82 -12.16
N GLY A 56 -0.63 5.07 -12.10
CA GLY A 56 0.72 5.61 -12.30
C GLY A 56 1.29 6.43 -11.12
N ALA A 57 0.50 6.73 -10.09
CA ALA A 57 1.03 7.31 -8.86
C ALA A 57 1.63 6.23 -7.95
N TRP A 58 2.44 6.66 -6.99
CA TRP A 58 2.91 5.78 -5.94
C TRP A 58 1.79 5.47 -4.96
N ALA A 59 1.78 4.25 -4.43
CA ALA A 59 0.93 3.84 -3.32
C ALA A 59 1.72 2.94 -2.36
N GLY A 60 1.32 2.95 -1.09
CA GLY A 60 1.92 2.14 -0.04
C GLY A 60 1.14 0.86 0.20
N VAL A 61 1.86 -0.21 0.57
CA VAL A 61 1.31 -1.48 1.03
C VAL A 61 2.02 -1.84 2.33
N ARG A 62 1.26 -2.01 3.41
CA ARG A 62 1.73 -2.56 4.67
C ARG A 62 1.86 -4.08 4.49
N VAL A 63 3.02 -4.63 4.82
CA VAL A 63 3.33 -6.04 4.67
C VAL A 63 3.79 -6.57 6.01
N HIS A 64 3.11 -7.60 6.49
CA HIS A 64 3.48 -8.34 7.68
C HIS A 64 4.05 -9.70 7.26
N LEU A 65 5.20 -10.04 7.83
CA LEU A 65 5.95 -11.25 7.54
C LEU A 65 6.08 -12.07 8.82
N GLU A 66 5.77 -13.36 8.72
CA GLU A 66 6.03 -14.33 9.78
C GLU A 66 6.87 -15.47 9.19
N ASN A 67 7.85 -15.95 9.96
CA ASN A 67 8.70 -17.06 9.56
C ASN A 67 8.76 -18.15 10.62
N ASP A 68 8.00 -19.22 10.43
CA ASP A 68 8.06 -20.46 11.23
C ASP A 68 9.10 -21.47 10.69
N GLY A 69 9.78 -21.12 9.59
CA GLY A 69 10.78 -21.96 8.94
C GLY A 69 12.23 -21.62 9.31
N PRO A 70 13.21 -22.14 8.54
CA PRO A 70 14.61 -21.75 8.66
C PRO A 70 14.83 -20.25 8.41
N LEU A 71 15.99 -19.72 8.81
CA LEU A 71 16.42 -18.36 8.48
C LEU A 71 16.24 -18.07 6.98
N VAL A 72 15.55 -16.98 6.67
CA VAL A 72 15.45 -16.45 5.31
C VAL A 72 16.19 -15.12 5.25
N ASP A 73 17.23 -15.08 4.41
CA ASP A 73 17.92 -13.86 4.02
C ASP A 73 17.56 -13.55 2.58
N GLY A 74 16.89 -12.43 2.34
CA GLY A 74 16.29 -12.16 1.04
C GLY A 74 15.87 -10.72 0.83
N GLU A 75 15.07 -10.51 -0.19
CA GLU A 75 14.54 -9.22 -0.58
C GLU A 75 13.01 -9.30 -0.68
N LEU A 76 12.33 -8.44 0.07
CA LEU A 76 10.89 -8.26 -0.03
C LEU A 76 10.60 -7.23 -1.11
N ARG A 77 9.89 -7.64 -2.15
CA ARG A 77 9.66 -6.86 -3.37
C ARG A 77 8.18 -6.55 -3.57
N ILE A 78 7.90 -5.38 -4.13
CA ILE A 78 6.59 -4.96 -4.63
C ILE A 78 6.70 -4.69 -6.14
N SER A 79 5.70 -5.17 -6.88
CA SER A 79 5.57 -4.91 -8.31
C SER A 79 4.11 -4.68 -8.69
N GLY A 80 3.89 -3.89 -9.75
CA GLY A 80 2.57 -3.80 -10.38
C GLY A 80 2.27 -5.07 -11.19
N SER A 81 1.00 -5.38 -11.36
CA SER A 81 0.51 -6.59 -12.08
C SER A 81 0.95 -6.74 -13.54
N GLN A 82 1.46 -5.68 -14.17
CA GLN A 82 1.86 -5.68 -15.58
C GLN A 82 3.36 -5.92 -15.72
N GLN A 83 3.70 -6.88 -16.58
CA GLN A 83 5.08 -7.34 -16.80
C GLN A 83 5.95 -6.22 -17.41
N GLY A 84 7.17 -6.04 -16.90
CA GLY A 84 8.13 -5.03 -17.38
C GLY A 84 8.13 -3.68 -16.65
N ARG A 85 7.45 -3.58 -15.51
CA ARG A 85 7.47 -2.39 -14.63
C ARG A 85 8.55 -2.49 -13.55
N SER A 86 8.92 -1.33 -13.01
CA SER A 86 9.84 -1.20 -11.89
C SER A 86 9.41 -2.08 -10.72
N THR A 87 10.34 -2.91 -10.27
CA THR A 87 10.24 -3.64 -9.00
C THR A 87 11.00 -2.84 -7.96
N PHE A 88 10.40 -2.64 -6.80
CA PHE A 88 11.04 -1.99 -5.66
C PHE A 88 11.09 -3.00 -4.52
N GLY A 89 12.10 -2.90 -3.67
CA GLY A 89 12.24 -3.84 -2.58
C GLY A 89 13.18 -3.36 -1.50
N VAL A 90 13.13 -4.08 -0.39
CA VAL A 90 13.99 -3.89 0.77
C VAL A 90 14.61 -5.22 1.14
N ALA A 91 15.87 -5.19 1.59
CA ALA A 91 16.49 -6.38 2.15
C ALA A 91 15.81 -6.74 3.46
N VAL A 92 15.52 -8.03 3.65
CA VAL A 92 14.90 -8.56 4.87
C VAL A 92 15.67 -9.77 5.34
N GLN A 93 15.86 -9.86 6.64
CA GLN A 93 16.42 -11.04 7.29
C GLN A 93 15.42 -11.52 8.33
N LEU A 94 14.79 -12.65 8.05
CA LEU A 94 13.75 -13.26 8.86
C LEU A 94 14.34 -14.48 9.57
N ALA A 95 14.75 -14.32 10.82
CA ALA A 95 15.13 -15.44 11.66
C ALA A 95 13.96 -16.41 11.88
N THR A 96 14.25 -17.63 12.32
CA THR A 96 13.21 -18.59 12.73
C THR A 96 12.40 -18.02 13.91
N GLY A 97 11.07 -18.04 13.78
CA GLY A 97 10.11 -17.44 14.71
C GLY A 97 10.01 -15.91 14.63
N ALA A 98 10.62 -15.26 13.62
CA ALA A 98 10.55 -13.80 13.49
C ALA A 98 9.21 -13.34 12.93
N SER A 99 8.74 -12.20 13.43
CA SER A 99 7.60 -11.45 12.92
C SER A 99 8.06 -10.00 12.65
N GLN A 100 7.81 -9.49 11.44
CA GLN A 100 8.29 -8.18 10.99
C GLN A 100 7.24 -7.45 10.15
N ASP A 101 7.11 -6.14 10.38
CA ASP A 101 6.29 -5.23 9.58
C ASP A 101 7.15 -4.35 8.67
N HIS A 102 6.72 -4.20 7.43
CA HIS A 102 7.34 -3.35 6.41
C HIS A 102 6.28 -2.54 5.67
N ILE A 103 6.62 -1.34 5.21
CA ILE A 103 5.80 -0.60 4.25
C ILE A 103 6.55 -0.55 2.93
N LEU A 104 5.97 -1.17 1.91
CA LEU A 104 6.50 -1.12 0.55
C LEU A 104 5.75 -0.09 -0.29
N TYR A 105 6.49 0.59 -1.16
CA TYR A 105 5.93 1.56 -2.07
C TYR A 105 6.14 1.10 -3.51
N GLY A 106 5.08 1.19 -4.31
CA GLY A 106 5.11 0.81 -5.72
C GLY A 106 4.05 1.57 -6.52
N GLN A 107 4.11 1.43 -7.83
CA GLN A 107 3.12 2.01 -8.74
C GLN A 107 2.21 0.90 -9.27
N PRO A 108 0.87 1.00 -9.11
CA PRO A 108 -0.03 0.00 -9.62
C PRO A 108 -0.02 0.01 -11.16
N GLY A 109 -0.42 -1.11 -11.76
CA GLY A 109 -0.63 -1.18 -13.19
C GLY A 109 -1.72 -0.20 -13.65
N PHE A 110 -1.63 0.30 -14.89
CA PHE A 110 -2.68 1.14 -15.48
C PHE A 110 -3.96 0.35 -15.75
N PHE A 111 -3.83 -0.94 -16.05
CA PHE A 111 -4.93 -1.85 -16.35
C PHE A 111 -4.86 -3.00 -15.33
N GLY A 112 -5.77 -3.00 -14.36
CA GLY A 112 -5.82 -3.97 -13.27
C GLY A 112 -5.20 -3.44 -11.98
N GLY A 113 -6.03 -3.30 -10.94
CA GLY A 113 -5.65 -2.82 -9.62
C GLY A 113 -5.16 -3.93 -8.72
N ARG A 114 -3.94 -4.43 -8.95
CA ARG A 114 -3.26 -5.26 -7.95
C ARG A 114 -1.76 -4.99 -7.89
N PHE A 115 -1.22 -5.09 -6.69
CA PHE A 115 0.21 -5.28 -6.44
C PHE A 115 0.51 -6.76 -6.27
N VAL A 116 1.74 -7.14 -6.58
CA VAL A 116 2.29 -8.45 -6.26
C VAL A 116 3.46 -8.23 -5.30
N ILE A 117 3.33 -8.77 -4.10
CA ILE A 117 4.37 -8.78 -3.08
C ILE A 117 5.08 -10.12 -3.15
N THR A 118 6.40 -10.10 -3.25
CA THR A 118 7.21 -11.31 -3.41
C THR A 118 8.41 -11.27 -2.49
N LEU A 119 8.59 -12.29 -1.67
CA LEU A 119 9.84 -12.52 -0.96
C LEU A 119 10.74 -13.39 -1.84
N VAL A 120 11.95 -12.90 -2.14
CA VAL A 120 12.93 -13.61 -2.96
C VAL A 120 14.18 -13.89 -2.14
N SER A 121 14.68 -15.12 -2.15
CA SER A 121 15.95 -15.52 -1.51
C SER A 121 16.72 -16.44 -2.45
N GLY A 122 18.04 -16.23 -2.57
CA GLY A 122 18.89 -17.02 -3.46
C GLY A 122 18.46 -17.00 -4.94
N GLY A 123 17.73 -15.96 -5.37
CA GLY A 123 17.17 -15.85 -6.73
C GLY A 123 15.86 -16.61 -6.97
N ALA A 124 15.34 -17.31 -5.96
CA ALA A 124 14.07 -18.02 -6.01
C ALA A 124 12.98 -17.29 -5.22
N THR A 125 11.75 -17.34 -5.71
CA THR A 125 10.58 -16.87 -4.96
C THR A 125 10.30 -17.80 -3.79
N VAL A 126 10.33 -17.25 -2.58
CA VAL A 126 10.05 -17.95 -1.31
C VAL A 126 8.56 -17.96 -1.02
N ALA A 127 7.93 -16.79 -1.13
CA ALA A 127 6.51 -16.58 -0.90
C ALA A 127 5.99 -15.42 -1.77
N THR A 128 4.69 -15.40 -2.06
CA THR A 128 4.04 -14.36 -2.88
C THR A 128 2.64 -14.08 -2.37
N GLN A 129 2.25 -12.81 -2.40
CA GLN A 129 0.92 -12.34 -2.03
C GLN A 129 0.42 -11.31 -3.07
N ASP A 130 -0.77 -11.55 -3.62
CA ASP A 130 -1.48 -10.57 -4.45
C ASP A 130 -2.28 -9.62 -3.55
N VAL A 131 -2.20 -8.32 -3.83
CA VAL A 131 -2.89 -7.27 -3.07
C VAL A 131 -3.77 -6.46 -4.00
N SER A 132 -5.08 -6.52 -3.80
CA SER A 132 -6.04 -5.80 -4.64
C SER A 132 -6.14 -4.32 -4.24
N VAL A 133 -6.28 -3.44 -5.23
CA VAL A 133 -6.46 -1.99 -5.07
C VAL A 133 -7.51 -1.48 -6.04
N THR A 134 -8.13 -0.35 -5.71
CA THR A 134 -9.12 0.33 -6.53
C THR A 134 -8.53 1.63 -7.08
N ALA A 135 -8.34 1.68 -8.40
CA ALA A 135 -7.78 2.86 -9.06
C ALA A 135 -8.87 3.84 -9.49
N HIS A 136 -8.67 5.13 -9.20
CA HIS A 136 -9.61 6.20 -9.52
C HIS A 136 -8.99 7.19 -10.51
N ASP A 137 -9.74 7.57 -11.54
CA ASP A 137 -9.30 8.59 -12.50
C ASP A 137 -9.20 9.98 -11.86
N ALA A 138 -8.47 10.90 -12.49
CA ALA A 138 -8.24 12.25 -11.97
C ALA A 138 -9.52 13.08 -11.74
N TYR A 139 -10.67 12.67 -12.28
CA TYR A 139 -11.94 13.39 -12.16
C TYR A 139 -12.83 12.85 -11.04
N THR A 140 -12.46 11.71 -10.43
CA THR A 140 -13.18 11.10 -9.32
C THR A 140 -12.66 11.68 -8.00
N PRO A 141 -13.43 12.53 -7.30
CA PRO A 141 -12.99 13.15 -6.06
C PRO A 141 -12.94 12.11 -4.94
N THR A 142 -11.84 12.06 -4.20
CA THR A 142 -11.61 11.09 -3.13
C THR A 142 -11.38 11.81 -1.81
N THR A 143 -12.28 11.60 -0.86
CA THR A 143 -12.25 12.15 0.50
C THR A 143 -11.98 11.05 1.50
N PHE A 144 -10.91 11.21 2.28
CA PHE A 144 -10.61 10.33 3.39
C PHE A 144 -11.05 10.97 4.71
N ILE A 145 -11.57 10.16 5.62
CA ILE A 145 -12.03 10.58 6.93
C ILE A 145 -11.22 9.81 7.98
N VAL A 146 -10.53 10.55 8.83
CA VAL A 146 -9.89 10.04 10.05
C VAL A 146 -10.70 10.58 11.21
N ALA A 147 -11.53 9.72 11.80
CA ALA A 147 -12.45 10.09 12.87
C ALA A 147 -12.50 9.02 13.96
N GLU A 148 -12.66 9.42 15.22
CA GLU A 148 -12.88 8.47 16.32
C GLU A 148 -14.19 7.69 16.13
N ARG A 149 -15.24 8.36 15.63
CA ARG A 149 -16.57 7.79 15.35
C ARG A 149 -17.07 8.26 13.98
N PRO A 150 -16.71 7.58 12.89
CA PRO A 150 -16.93 8.07 11.53
C PRO A 150 -18.37 7.96 11.04
N GLU A 151 -19.26 7.20 11.68
CA GLU A 151 -20.54 6.78 11.08
C GLU A 151 -21.45 7.96 10.74
N GLY A 152 -21.55 8.95 11.65
CA GLY A 152 -22.36 10.15 11.45
C GLY A 152 -21.80 11.04 10.34
N ILE A 153 -20.54 11.45 10.48
CA ILE A 153 -19.89 12.36 9.53
C ILE A 153 -19.77 11.76 8.13
N LEU A 154 -19.55 10.44 8.04
CA LEU A 154 -19.49 9.72 6.76
C LEU A 154 -20.82 9.82 6.00
N ALA A 155 -21.95 9.65 6.70
CA ALA A 155 -23.28 9.75 6.10
C ALA A 155 -23.57 11.17 5.60
N ASP A 156 -23.22 12.18 6.38
CA ASP A 156 -23.45 13.59 6.04
C ASP A 156 -22.57 14.04 4.86
N ILE A 157 -21.29 13.69 4.87
CA ILE A 157 -20.37 14.02 3.76
C ILE A 157 -20.83 13.33 2.47
N ARG A 158 -21.20 12.05 2.51
CA ARG A 158 -21.69 11.35 1.31
C ARG A 158 -22.93 12.02 0.72
N ARG A 159 -23.86 12.44 1.58
CA ARG A 159 -25.08 13.16 1.16
C ARG A 159 -24.74 14.51 0.54
N GLY A 160 -23.84 15.28 1.16
CA GLY A 160 -23.45 16.61 0.68
C GLY A 160 -22.52 16.60 -0.55
N ALA A 161 -21.74 15.54 -0.74
CA ALA A 161 -20.80 15.42 -1.85
C ALA A 161 -21.45 14.95 -3.16
N THR A 162 -22.69 14.45 -3.12
CA THR A 162 -23.39 13.97 -4.31
C THR A 162 -23.86 15.16 -5.15
N VAL A 163 -23.21 15.39 -6.29
CA VAL A 163 -23.58 16.44 -7.24
C VAL A 163 -24.26 15.80 -8.47
N PRO A 164 -25.43 16.30 -8.91
CA PRO A 164 -26.03 15.83 -10.15
C PRO A 164 -25.06 15.95 -11.33
N GLN A 165 -24.93 14.90 -12.13
CA GLN A 165 -24.09 14.85 -13.34
C GLN A 165 -22.56 14.89 -13.12
N SER A 166 -22.06 14.70 -11.89
CA SER A 166 -20.63 14.46 -11.64
C SER A 166 -20.31 12.98 -11.46
N ASN A 167 -19.02 12.61 -11.57
CA ASN A 167 -18.55 11.33 -11.05
C ASN A 167 -18.92 11.21 -9.57
N ALA A 168 -19.34 10.01 -9.16
CA ALA A 168 -19.66 9.75 -7.76
C ALA A 168 -18.39 9.93 -6.92
N PRO A 169 -18.42 10.78 -5.86
CA PRO A 169 -17.27 10.94 -5.00
C PRO A 169 -17.00 9.65 -4.22
N VAL A 170 -15.72 9.37 -4.02
CA VAL A 170 -15.28 8.33 -3.10
C VAL A 170 -15.15 8.97 -1.72
N VAL A 171 -15.84 8.40 -0.73
CA VAL A 171 -15.76 8.84 0.66
C VAL A 171 -15.52 7.62 1.54
N VAL A 172 -14.35 7.58 2.18
CA VAL A 172 -13.82 6.41 2.88
C VAL A 172 -13.33 6.82 4.26
N SER A 173 -13.65 6.02 5.27
CA SER A 173 -13.08 6.16 6.60
C SER A 173 -11.82 5.30 6.70
N ILE A 174 -10.76 5.85 7.27
CA ILE A 174 -9.47 5.18 7.48
C ILE A 174 -8.93 5.49 8.89
N GLY A 175 -8.00 4.66 9.35
CA GLY A 175 -7.23 4.94 10.57
C GLY A 175 -6.06 5.89 10.32
N THR A 176 -5.42 6.37 11.38
CA THR A 176 -4.15 7.11 11.30
C THR A 176 -3.04 6.29 10.65
N ASP A 177 -3.05 4.99 10.92
CA ASP A 177 -1.99 4.08 10.49
C ASP A 177 -2.03 3.84 8.98
N ASP A 178 -3.17 4.11 8.33
CA ASP A 178 -3.35 4.03 6.87
C ASP A 178 -2.86 5.27 6.12
N LEU A 179 -2.49 6.34 6.83
CA LEU A 179 -1.90 7.52 6.22
C LEU A 179 -0.44 7.24 5.83
N PRO A 180 -0.05 7.51 4.56
CA PRO A 180 1.31 7.24 4.12
C PRO A 180 2.34 8.15 4.79
N GLU A 181 3.51 7.60 5.11
CA GLU A 181 4.65 8.36 5.61
C GLU A 181 5.37 9.15 4.51
N ARG A 182 5.19 8.72 3.25
CA ARG A 182 5.81 9.32 2.06
C ARG A 182 4.81 10.15 1.28
N ILE A 183 5.15 11.41 1.02
CA ILE A 183 4.29 12.35 0.28
C ILE A 183 3.87 11.83 -1.10
N GLU A 184 4.73 11.07 -1.78
CA GLU A 184 4.46 10.54 -3.11
C GLU A 184 3.24 9.59 -3.12
N ALA A 185 2.93 8.97 -1.98
CA ALA A 185 1.79 8.07 -1.81
C ALA A 185 0.48 8.77 -1.42
N TRP A 186 0.48 10.10 -1.28
CA TRP A 186 -0.73 10.89 -0.99
C TRP A 186 -1.56 11.25 -2.24
N ALA A 187 -1.14 10.81 -3.43
CA ALA A 187 -1.77 11.21 -4.70
C ALA A 187 -3.26 10.86 -4.81
N ALA A 188 -3.75 9.86 -4.07
CA ALA A 188 -5.17 9.51 -4.02
C ALA A 188 -5.98 10.41 -3.08
N VAL A 189 -5.35 11.18 -2.19
CA VAL A 189 -6.00 12.01 -1.18
C VAL A 189 -6.27 13.41 -1.76
N ASP A 190 -7.50 13.65 -2.21
CA ASP A 190 -7.90 15.00 -2.65
C ASP A 190 -8.35 15.86 -1.45
N ARG A 191 -8.99 15.22 -0.46
CA ARG A 191 -9.45 15.85 0.78
C ARG A 191 -9.23 14.90 1.95
N LEU A 192 -8.83 15.45 3.10
CA LEU A 192 -8.73 14.74 4.36
C LEU A 192 -9.61 15.45 5.39
N VAL A 193 -10.50 14.70 6.02
CA VAL A 193 -11.31 15.16 7.14
C VAL A 193 -10.74 14.54 8.40
N TRP A 194 -10.43 15.37 9.38
CA TRP A 194 -9.90 14.96 10.68
C TRP A 194 -10.89 15.34 11.77
N GLN A 195 -11.39 14.36 12.54
CA GLN A 195 -12.37 14.60 13.59
C GLN A 195 -12.04 13.86 14.88
N ASP A 196 -11.78 14.60 15.94
CA ASP A 196 -11.65 14.10 17.32
C ASP A 196 -10.62 12.97 17.52
N VAL A 197 -9.73 12.73 16.55
CA VAL A 197 -8.60 11.80 16.69
C VAL A 197 -7.40 12.56 17.23
N ASP A 198 -6.73 11.96 18.21
CA ASP A 198 -5.48 12.51 18.74
C ASP A 198 -4.37 12.46 17.67
N SER A 199 -3.97 13.64 17.20
CA SER A 199 -2.89 13.87 16.24
C SER A 199 -1.54 13.37 16.73
N SER A 200 -1.34 13.17 18.05
CA SER A 200 -0.12 12.59 18.61
C SER A 200 0.10 11.13 18.20
N ARG A 201 -0.94 10.47 17.67
CA ARG A 201 -0.85 9.12 17.08
C ARG A 201 -0.09 9.08 15.76
N LEU A 202 0.09 10.21 15.08
CA LEU A 202 0.84 10.25 13.83
C LEU A 202 2.33 10.13 14.08
N SER A 203 3.01 9.36 13.23
CA SER A 203 4.47 9.37 13.18
C SER A 203 4.98 10.74 12.69
N ARG A 204 6.25 11.05 12.98
CA ARG A 204 6.88 12.30 12.50
C ARG A 204 6.88 12.39 10.97
N ASP A 205 7.02 11.26 10.30
CA ASP A 205 7.06 11.20 8.84
C ASP A 205 5.65 11.37 8.25
N GLN A 206 4.62 10.77 8.85
CA GLN A 206 3.22 11.04 8.49
C GLN A 206 2.86 12.51 8.66
N LEU A 207 3.28 13.14 9.77
CA LEU A 207 3.02 14.55 10.02
C LEU A 207 3.73 15.45 9.00
N THR A 208 4.97 15.11 8.64
CA THR A 208 5.75 15.81 7.63
C THR A 208 5.10 15.67 6.25
N ALA A 209 4.62 14.48 5.89
CA ALA A 209 3.90 14.24 4.65
C ALA A 209 2.57 15.01 4.61
N LEU A 210 1.78 14.98 5.69
CA LEU A 210 0.53 15.74 5.81
C LEU A 210 0.79 17.25 5.61
N ARG A 211 1.78 17.82 6.30
CA ARG A 211 2.17 19.23 6.13
C ARG A 211 2.55 19.55 4.69
N THR A 212 3.34 18.67 4.07
CA THR A 212 3.78 18.85 2.68
C THR A 212 2.59 18.80 1.73
N TRP A 213 1.66 17.88 1.95
CA TRP A 213 0.43 17.74 1.16
C TRP A 213 -0.46 18.98 1.28
N VAL A 214 -0.71 19.50 2.49
CA VAL A 214 -1.45 20.76 2.69
C VAL A 214 -0.74 21.92 1.97
N SER A 215 0.58 22.02 2.11
CA SER A 215 1.39 23.07 1.45
C SER A 215 1.36 22.97 -0.08
N ALA A 216 1.17 21.77 -0.62
CA ALA A 216 1.03 21.50 -2.05
C ALA A 216 -0.40 21.73 -2.59
N GLY A 217 -1.33 22.21 -1.76
CA GLY A 217 -2.72 22.50 -2.14
C GLY A 217 -3.74 21.45 -1.70
N GLY A 218 -3.31 20.47 -0.91
CA GLY A 218 -4.20 19.53 -0.22
C GLY A 218 -5.18 20.24 0.70
N ARG A 219 -6.38 19.66 0.86
CA ARG A 219 -7.48 20.27 1.63
C ARG A 219 -7.75 19.47 2.90
N LEU A 220 -7.21 19.95 4.02
CA LEU A 220 -7.50 19.43 5.34
C LEU A 220 -8.71 20.16 5.94
N THR A 221 -9.75 19.39 6.27
CA THR A 221 -10.88 19.88 7.07
C THR A 221 -10.76 19.30 8.46
N ILE A 222 -10.66 20.18 9.46
CA ILE A 222 -10.60 19.75 10.86
C ILE A 222 -11.96 20.05 11.48
N VAL A 223 -12.59 19.00 12.01
CA VAL A 223 -13.83 19.08 12.77
C VAL A 223 -13.44 18.84 14.22
N GLY A 224 -13.34 19.93 14.99
CA GLY A 224 -13.05 19.87 16.41
C GLY A 224 -14.33 19.84 17.25
N GLY A 225 -14.23 19.24 18.43
CA GLY A 225 -15.20 19.38 19.51
C GLY A 225 -14.61 20.05 20.75
N THR A 226 -15.19 19.78 21.91
CA THR A 226 -14.70 20.26 23.21
C THR A 226 -13.29 19.76 23.57
N THR A 227 -12.82 18.71 22.88
CA THR A 227 -11.50 18.09 23.02
C THR A 227 -10.46 18.62 22.02
N ALA A 228 -10.79 19.62 21.20
CA ALA A 228 -9.91 20.10 20.13
C ALA A 228 -8.51 20.53 20.62
N THR A 229 -8.40 21.14 21.81
CA THR A 229 -7.11 21.55 22.37
C THR A 229 -6.19 20.38 22.68
N THR A 230 -6.74 19.20 23.00
CA THR A 230 -5.95 18.00 23.29
C THR A 230 -5.71 17.17 22.03
N THR A 231 -6.72 17.00 21.18
CA THR A 231 -6.63 16.11 20.00
C THR A 231 -5.77 16.71 18.88
N LEU A 232 -5.64 18.03 18.82
CA LEU A 232 -4.90 18.72 17.75
C LEU A 232 -3.48 19.13 18.14
N GLY A 233 -3.03 18.81 19.35
CA GLY A 233 -1.79 19.34 19.92
C GLY A 233 -0.49 18.94 19.20
N ALA A 234 -0.49 17.86 18.42
CA ALA A 234 0.68 17.44 17.65
C ALA A 234 0.73 18.06 16.24
N PHE A 235 -0.37 18.63 15.75
CA PHE A 235 -0.35 19.37 14.49
C PHE A 235 0.42 20.68 14.67
N PRO A 236 1.41 20.95 13.79
CA PRO A 236 2.22 22.13 13.91
C PRO A 236 1.40 23.36 13.49
N ALA A 237 1.73 24.52 14.07
CA ALA A 237 0.93 25.73 13.96
C ALA A 237 0.72 26.18 12.49
N GLU A 238 1.62 25.83 11.58
CA GLU A 238 1.53 26.20 10.16
C GLU A 238 0.40 25.49 9.41
N ILE A 239 -0.14 24.39 9.93
CA ILE A 239 -1.30 23.71 9.35
C ILE A 239 -2.60 24.44 9.72
N PHE A 240 -2.58 25.26 10.78
CA PHE A 240 -3.76 25.95 11.26
C PHE A 240 -3.79 27.44 10.89
N PRO A 241 -4.98 27.97 10.57
CA PRO A 241 -5.17 29.42 10.55
C PRO A 241 -5.17 30.04 11.96
N PHE A 242 -5.42 29.24 13.01
CA PHE A 242 -5.39 29.66 14.42
C PHE A 242 -5.11 28.47 15.34
N THR A 243 -4.48 28.69 16.49
CA THR A 243 -4.25 27.63 17.49
C THR A 243 -5.35 27.65 18.55
N PRO A 244 -6.14 26.58 18.72
CA PRO A 244 -7.08 26.48 19.83
C PRO A 244 -6.32 26.49 21.17
N ASP A 245 -6.64 27.45 22.04
CA ASP A 245 -5.97 27.59 23.35
C ASP A 245 -6.80 26.97 24.49
N ARG A 246 -8.11 27.23 24.51
CA ARG A 246 -9.02 26.76 25.55
C ARG A 246 -10.43 26.53 25.04
N THR A 247 -11.13 25.59 25.68
CA THR A 247 -12.58 25.40 25.52
C THR A 247 -13.29 26.25 26.57
N VAL A 248 -14.31 27.00 26.16
CA VAL A 248 -15.15 27.80 27.06
C VAL A 248 -16.61 27.47 26.82
N ASP A 249 -17.40 27.45 27.90
CA ASP A 249 -18.85 27.38 27.79
C ASP A 249 -19.38 28.73 27.27
N ALA A 250 -20.22 28.69 26.24
CA ALA A 250 -20.85 29.86 25.66
C ALA A 250 -22.37 29.69 25.72
N SER A 251 -23.08 30.74 26.13
CA SER A 251 -24.55 30.73 26.01
C SER A 251 -24.95 30.91 24.53
N PRO A 252 -26.15 30.45 24.12
CA PRO A 252 -26.63 30.68 22.76
C PRO A 252 -26.61 32.17 22.35
N THR A 253 -26.86 33.07 23.30
CA THR A 253 -26.80 34.52 23.09
C THR A 253 -25.40 35.01 22.72
N ASP A 254 -24.35 34.45 23.33
CA ASP A 254 -22.96 34.81 23.03
C ASP A 254 -22.60 34.43 21.59
N LEU A 255 -23.12 33.29 21.12
CA LEU A 255 -22.90 32.77 19.77
C LEU A 255 -23.68 33.52 18.68
N ALA A 256 -24.82 34.16 19.02
CA ALA A 256 -25.61 34.92 18.04
C ALA A 256 -24.81 36.05 17.37
N SER A 257 -23.84 36.64 18.09
CA SER A 257 -22.95 37.65 17.54
C SER A 257 -21.98 37.10 16.47
N LEU A 258 -21.67 35.81 16.51
CA LEU A 258 -20.71 35.13 15.62
C LEU A 258 -21.42 34.39 14.47
N LEU A 259 -22.58 33.78 14.74
CA LEU A 259 -23.31 32.93 13.81
C LEU A 259 -24.51 33.65 13.15
N GLY A 260 -24.85 34.85 13.63
CA GLY A 260 -26.05 35.57 13.22
C GLY A 260 -27.31 35.04 13.91
N THR A 261 -28.43 34.95 13.20
CA THR A 261 -29.69 34.43 13.76
C THR A 261 -29.59 32.94 14.03
N LEU A 262 -29.80 32.56 15.30
CA LEU A 262 -29.86 31.17 15.72
C LEU A 262 -30.98 30.40 14.97
N PRO A 263 -30.78 29.11 14.65
CA PRO A 263 -31.85 28.26 14.11
C PRO A 263 -33.06 28.22 15.04
N VAL A 264 -34.26 28.17 14.46
CA VAL A 264 -35.50 28.05 15.23
C VAL A 264 -35.49 26.75 16.04
N GLY A 265 -35.55 26.87 17.37
CA GLY A 265 -35.57 25.72 18.29
C GLY A 265 -34.22 25.35 18.92
N ALA A 266 -33.15 26.13 18.70
CA ALA A 266 -31.90 25.93 19.44
C ALA A 266 -32.09 26.25 20.93
N SER A 267 -31.93 25.25 21.81
CA SER A 267 -31.81 25.43 23.25
C SER A 267 -30.37 25.20 23.69
N ALA A 268 -30.01 25.77 24.85
CA ALA A 268 -28.79 25.45 25.57
C ALA A 268 -28.74 23.97 25.96
#